data_AF-A0A7C1K239-F1
#
_entry.id   AF-A0A7C1K239-F1
#
_cell.length_a   1.000
_cell.length_b   1.000
_cell.length_c   1.000
_cell.angle_alpha   90.00
_cell.angle_beta   90.00
_cell.angle_gamma   90.00
#
_symmetry.space_group_name_H-M   'P 1'
#
loop_
_entity.id
_entity.type
_entity.pdbx_description
1 polymer ?
#
loop_
_entity_poly.entity_id
_entity_poly.type
_entity_poly.pdbx_seq_one_letter_code
_entity_poly.pdbx_strand_id
1 'polypeptide(L)'
;MSFAEDEHVLVVPSKLLHRLGYFQGFFGQTAGYLAELLKPENLSFRPRQQVEQDPTYKQLIPYVIFRYSDPGGRQWLFQYTRGSGQGEGRLHHKRSIGIGGHI
;
A
#
# COMPACT_ATOMS: atom_id res chain seq x y z
N MET A 1 29.09 -1.34 -13.39
CA MET A 1 28.00 -1.01 -12.46
C MET A 1 26.72 -1.47 -13.10
N SER A 2 26.01 -2.44 -12.54
CA SER A 2 24.67 -2.78 -13.03
C SER A 2 23.76 -1.62 -12.70
N PHE A 3 23.18 -0.97 -13.72
CA PHE A 3 22.02 -0.13 -13.50
C PHE A 3 20.94 -1.05 -12.91
N ALA A 4 20.66 -0.93 -11.61
CA ALA A 4 19.46 -1.53 -11.07
C ALA A 4 18.31 -0.90 -11.86
N GLU A 5 17.53 -1.72 -12.58
CA GLU A 5 16.34 -1.22 -13.25
C GLU A 5 15.50 -0.45 -12.23
N ASP A 6 15.12 0.78 -12.56
CA ASP A 6 14.28 1.59 -11.67
C ASP A 6 12.95 0.86 -11.46
N GLU A 7 12.68 0.46 -10.22
CA GLU A 7 11.41 -0.14 -9.79
C GLU A 7 10.26 0.76 -10.28
N HIS A 8 9.40 0.24 -11.16
CA HIS A 8 8.18 0.93 -11.55
C HIS A 8 7.03 0.44 -10.68
N VAL A 9 6.23 1.38 -10.15
CA VAL A 9 5.14 1.10 -9.21
C VAL A 9 3.81 1.58 -9.78
N LEU A 10 2.74 0.86 -9.48
CA LEU A 10 1.40 1.23 -9.91
C LEU A 10 0.86 2.43 -9.11
N VAL A 11 0.44 3.48 -9.81
CA VAL A 11 -0.09 4.71 -9.21
C VAL A 11 -1.41 5.15 -9.81
N VAL A 12 -2.14 5.97 -9.05
CA VAL A 12 -3.32 6.74 -9.47
C VAL A 12 -3.11 8.23 -9.17
N PRO A 13 -3.68 9.16 -9.94
CA PRO A 13 -3.63 10.59 -9.61
C PRO A 13 -4.35 10.89 -8.28
N SER A 14 -3.72 11.63 -7.38
CA SER A 14 -4.33 12.02 -6.09
C SER A 14 -5.66 12.78 -6.29
N LYS A 15 -5.77 13.59 -7.35
CA LYS A 15 -7.01 14.31 -7.70
C LYS A 15 -8.22 13.39 -7.90
N LEU A 16 -7.98 12.14 -8.31
CA LEU A 16 -9.04 11.14 -8.47
C LEU A 16 -9.65 10.80 -7.10
N LEU A 17 -8.84 10.59 -6.08
CA LEU A 17 -9.33 10.34 -4.72
C LEU A 17 -10.11 11.54 -4.17
N HIS A 18 -9.63 12.76 -4.40
CA HIS A 18 -10.38 13.96 -3.99
C HIS A 18 -11.76 14.03 -4.65
N ARG A 19 -11.88 13.63 -5.92
CA ARG A 19 -13.16 13.58 -6.64
C ARG A 19 -14.10 12.49 -6.10
N LEU A 20 -13.57 11.33 -5.73
CA LEU A 20 -14.35 10.20 -5.22
C LEU A 20 -14.77 10.38 -3.74
N GLY A 21 -14.06 11.26 -3.03
CA GLY A 21 -14.22 11.49 -1.60
C GLY A 21 -12.88 11.32 -0.91
N TYR A 22 -12.38 12.38 -0.26
CA TYR A 22 -11.14 12.26 0.51
C TYR A 22 -11.47 11.91 1.97
N PHE A 23 -10.70 11.01 2.56
CA PHE A 23 -10.84 10.62 3.96
C PHE A 23 -9.47 10.43 4.62
N GLN A 24 -9.47 10.46 5.95
CA GLN A 24 -8.29 10.17 6.76
C GLN A 24 -8.57 8.90 7.59
N GLY A 25 -7.68 7.91 7.52
CA GLY A 25 -7.82 6.65 8.25
C GLY A 25 -8.29 5.49 7.38
N PHE A 26 -9.32 4.77 7.81
CA PHE A 26 -9.86 3.59 7.12
C PHE A 26 -11.28 3.86 6.60
N PHE A 27 -11.53 3.49 5.34
CA PHE A 27 -12.85 3.54 4.73
C PHE A 27 -13.21 2.15 4.18
N GLY A 28 -14.17 1.48 4.82
CA GLY A 28 -14.51 0.08 4.52
C GLY A 28 -15.42 -0.13 3.31
N GLN A 29 -16.08 0.93 2.81
CA GLN A 29 -17.02 0.82 1.68
C GLN A 29 -16.29 1.05 0.33
N THR A 30 -15.44 0.11 -0.05
CA THR A 30 -14.45 0.31 -1.12
C THR A 30 -14.99 0.16 -2.55
N ALA A 31 -16.19 -0.41 -2.74
CA ALA A 31 -16.71 -0.77 -4.06
C ALA A 31 -16.68 0.40 -5.07
N GLY A 32 -17.13 1.59 -4.67
CA GLY A 32 -17.11 2.78 -5.53
C GLY A 32 -15.69 3.29 -5.85
N TYR A 33 -14.76 3.16 -4.91
CA TYR A 33 -13.35 3.50 -5.15
C TYR A 33 -12.72 2.52 -6.12
N LEU A 34 -12.85 1.22 -5.87
CA LEU A 34 -12.22 0.18 -6.71
C LEU A 34 -12.74 0.24 -8.16
N ALA A 35 -14.03 0.49 -8.35
CA ALA A 35 -14.63 0.62 -9.68
C ALA A 35 -14.02 1.77 -10.52
N GLU A 36 -13.53 2.83 -9.88
CA GLU A 36 -12.94 3.98 -10.55
C GLU A 36 -11.40 3.92 -10.58
N LEU A 37 -10.76 3.55 -9.48
CA LEU A 37 -9.31 3.47 -9.35
C LEU A 37 -8.70 2.41 -10.28
N LEU A 38 -9.39 1.28 -10.49
CA LEU A 38 -8.88 0.17 -11.29
C LEU A 38 -9.17 0.30 -12.79
N LYS A 39 -9.74 1.42 -13.23
CA LYS A 39 -9.92 1.68 -14.66
C LYS A 39 -8.55 1.94 -15.32
N PRO A 40 -8.23 1.32 -16.47
CA PRO A 40 -6.92 1.46 -17.11
C PRO A 40 -6.50 2.91 -17.35
N GLU A 41 -7.43 3.81 -17.67
CA GLU A 41 -7.15 5.24 -17.92
C GLU A 41 -6.70 6.01 -16.66
N ASN A 42 -6.96 5.47 -15.46
CA ASN A 42 -6.57 6.08 -14.19
C ASN A 42 -5.28 5.49 -13.63
N LEU A 43 -4.80 4.38 -14.20
CA LEU A 43 -3.63 3.66 -13.75
C LEU A 43 -2.42 3.99 -14.62
N SER A 44 -1.26 4.09 -13.98
CA SER A 44 0.02 4.12 -14.70
C SER A 44 1.12 3.52 -13.85
N PHE A 45 2.05 2.81 -14.48
CA PHE A 45 3.32 2.44 -13.86
C PHE A 45 4.29 3.61 -14.01
N ARG A 46 4.95 3.98 -12.91
CA ARG A 46 5.93 5.08 -12.90
C ARG A 46 7.17 4.71 -12.10
N PRO A 47 8.36 5.24 -12.46
CA PRO A 47 9.57 5.03 -11.67
C PRO A 47 9.33 5.47 -10.22
N ARG A 48 9.55 4.57 -9.27
CA ARG A 48 9.28 4.80 -7.85
C ARG A 48 9.95 6.06 -7.33
N GLN A 49 11.20 6.28 -7.72
CA GLN A 49 11.97 7.46 -7.31
C GLN A 49 11.29 8.79 -7.67
N GLN A 50 10.52 8.82 -8.78
CA GLN A 50 9.80 10.02 -9.21
C GLN A 50 8.49 10.24 -8.43
N VAL A 51 7.87 9.16 -7.91
CA VAL A 51 6.57 9.22 -7.23
C VAL A 51 6.64 9.05 -5.72
N GLU A 52 7.80 8.75 -5.16
CA GLU A 52 8.00 8.59 -3.71
C GLU A 52 7.69 9.89 -2.94
N GLN A 53 8.07 11.04 -3.51
CA GLN A 53 7.88 12.36 -2.90
C GLN A 53 6.88 13.24 -3.67
N ASP A 54 6.29 12.73 -4.75
CA ASP A 54 5.31 13.48 -5.55
C ASP A 54 3.90 13.30 -4.97
N PRO A 55 3.30 14.33 -4.33
CA PRO A 55 1.98 14.22 -3.75
C PRO A 55 0.86 14.15 -4.80
N THR A 56 1.15 14.41 -6.08
CA THR A 56 0.16 14.37 -7.16
C THR A 56 -0.23 12.95 -7.56
N TYR A 57 0.52 11.95 -7.11
CA TYR A 57 0.19 10.54 -7.25
C TYR A 57 0.03 9.85 -5.89
N LYS A 58 -0.84 8.85 -5.84
CA LYS A 58 -0.86 7.85 -4.77
C LYS A 58 -0.44 6.51 -5.34
N GLN A 59 0.51 5.89 -4.65
CA GLN A 59 0.96 4.53 -4.94
C GLN A 59 -0.08 3.54 -4.40
N LEU A 60 -0.51 2.60 -5.24
CA LEU A 60 -1.44 1.55 -4.83
C LEU A 60 -0.66 0.44 -4.13
N ILE A 61 -0.94 0.24 -2.84
CA ILE A 61 -0.28 -0.75 -1.99
C ILE A 61 -1.30 -1.80 -1.56
N PRO A 62 -1.29 -3.02 -2.12
CA PRO A 62 -1.98 -4.16 -1.52
C PRO A 62 -1.50 -4.35 -0.08
N TYR A 63 -2.44 -4.48 0.83
CA TYR A 63 -2.13 -4.69 2.24
C TYR A 63 -2.98 -5.84 2.78
N VAL A 64 -2.32 -6.92 3.18
CA VAL A 64 -2.96 -8.18 3.59
C VAL A 64 -2.72 -8.43 5.06
N ILE A 65 -3.78 -8.78 5.78
CA ILE A 65 -3.72 -9.21 7.18
C ILE A 65 -3.97 -10.71 7.23
N PHE A 66 -3.04 -11.46 7.82
CA PHE A 66 -3.20 -12.91 8.01
C PHE A 66 -3.93 -13.18 9.32
N ARG A 67 -5.01 -13.95 9.22
CA ARG A 67 -5.81 -14.43 10.36
C ARG A 67 -5.81 -15.95 10.37
N TYR A 68 -5.58 -16.52 11.54
CA TYR A 68 -5.67 -17.96 11.79
C TYR A 68 -6.74 -18.25 12.84
N SER A 69 -7.60 -19.23 12.57
CA SER A 69 -8.55 -19.79 13.55
C SER A 69 -7.97 -21.10 14.07
N ASP A 70 -7.74 -21.22 15.37
CA ASP A 70 -7.36 -22.50 15.95
C ASP A 70 -8.57 -23.46 16.08
N PRO A 71 -8.35 -24.76 16.37
CA PRO A 71 -9.45 -25.72 16.49
C PRO A 71 -10.48 -25.40 17.58
N GLY A 72 -10.12 -24.56 18.57
CA GLY A 72 -11.03 -24.09 19.61
C GLY A 72 -11.82 -22.84 19.21
N GLY A 73 -11.67 -22.35 17.98
CA GLY A 73 -12.36 -21.17 17.45
C GLY A 73 -11.68 -19.84 17.77
N ARG A 74 -10.56 -19.84 18.50
CA ARG A 74 -9.86 -18.59 18.84
C ARG A 74 -9.16 -18.03 17.61
N GLN A 75 -9.28 -16.72 17.43
CA GLN A 75 -8.69 -15.98 16.33
C GLN A 75 -7.29 -15.46 16.70
N TRP A 76 -6.35 -15.62 15.77
CA TRP A 76 -4.98 -15.17 15.87
C TRP A 76 -4.65 -14.28 14.68
N LEU A 77 -3.94 -13.18 14.93
CA LEU A 77 -3.43 -12.30 13.88
C LEU A 77 -1.92 -12.43 13.79
N PHE A 78 -1.41 -12.55 12.57
CA PHE A 78 0.03 -12.47 12.34
C PHE A 78 0.53 -11.06 12.67
N GLN A 79 1.56 -11.01 13.51
CA GLN A 79 2.30 -9.79 13.82
C GLN A 79 3.79 -10.08 13.81
N TYR A 80 4.59 -9.07 13.50
CA TYR A 80 6.04 -9.17 13.52
C TYR A 80 6.65 -7.85 13.94
N THR A 81 7.86 -7.91 14.49
CA THR A 81 8.67 -6.73 14.78
C THR A 81 9.54 -6.43 13.56
N ARG A 82 9.50 -5.20 13.08
CA ARG A 82 10.32 -4.80 11.93
C ARG A 82 11.80 -4.75 12.34
N GLY A 83 12.64 -5.41 11.56
CA GLY A 83 14.10 -5.30 11.68
C GLY A 83 14.62 -3.93 11.22
N SER A 84 15.90 -3.67 11.49
CA SER A 84 16.58 -2.43 11.13
C SER A 84 17.10 -2.38 9.67
N GLY A 85 17.03 -3.49 8.93
CA GLY A 85 17.53 -3.58 7.56
C GLY A 85 16.63 -2.96 6.47
N GLN A 86 15.47 -2.42 6.84
CA GLN A 86 14.55 -1.74 5.92
C GLN A 86 14.81 -0.23 5.93
N GLY A 87 14.78 0.42 4.77
CA GLY A 87 15.15 1.84 4.62
C GLY A 87 14.28 2.86 5.39
N GLU A 88 13.09 2.46 5.84
CA GLU A 88 12.19 3.31 6.61
C GLU A 88 12.52 3.26 8.12
N GLY A 89 13.46 4.11 8.54
CA GLY A 89 13.97 4.20 9.90
C GLY A 89 12.90 4.48 10.97
N ARG A 90 11.82 5.21 10.65
CA ARG A 90 10.78 5.54 11.65
C ARG A 90 10.00 4.31 12.13
N LEU A 91 10.09 3.21 11.38
CA LEU A 91 9.35 1.97 11.65
C LEU A 91 10.22 0.89 12.29
N HIS A 92 11.52 1.12 12.49
CA HIS A 92 12.41 0.17 13.15
C HIS A 92 11.90 -0.18 14.55
N HIS A 93 11.98 -1.47 14.89
CA HIS A 93 11.57 -2.02 16.20
C HIS A 93 10.08 -1.85 16.56
N LYS A 94 9.25 -1.31 15.66
CA LYS A 94 7.80 -1.28 15.83
C LYS A 94 7.19 -2.61 15.43
N ARG A 95 6.08 -2.96 16.07
CA ARG A 95 5.24 -4.08 15.64
C ARG A 95 4.41 -3.67 14.43
N SER A 96 4.21 -4.60 13.51
CA SER A 96 3.33 -4.44 12.35
C SER A 96 2.31 -5.57 12.33
N ILE A 97 1.10 -5.26 11.87
CA ILE A 97 0.02 -6.23 11.63
C ILE A 97 -0.35 -6.09 10.16
N GLY A 98 0.01 -7.11 9.38
CA GLY A 98 -0.20 -7.14 7.94
C GLY A 98 1.06 -6.82 7.13
N ILE A 99 1.00 -7.20 5.87
CA ILE A 99 2.10 -7.13 4.89
C ILE A 99 1.59 -6.37 3.67
N GLY A 100 2.41 -5.45 3.16
CA GLY A 100 2.14 -4.78 1.90
C GLY A 100 3.42 -4.46 1.13
N GLY A 101 3.25 -4.10 -0.13
CA GLY A 101 4.32 -3.75 -1.06
C GLY A 101 3.74 -3.09 -2.31
N HIS A 102 4.60 -2.51 -3.15
CA HIS A 102 4.18 -1.97 -4.43
C HIS A 102 3.69 -3.09 -5.36
N ILE A 103 2.76 -2.74 -6.26
CA ILE A 103 2.44 -3.53 -7.46
C ILE A 103 3.37 -3.09 -8.57
#